data_AF-A0A1F9CSY1-F1
#
_entry.id   AF-A0A1F9CSY1-F1
#
_cell.length_a   1.000
_cell.length_b   1.000
_cell.length_c   1.000
_cell.angle_alpha   90.00
_cell.angle_beta   90.00
_cell.angle_gamma   90.00
#
_symmetry.space_group_name_H-M   'P 1'
#
loop_
_entity.id
_entity.type
_entity.pdbx_description
1 polymer ?
#
loop_
_entity_poly.entity_id
_entity_poly.type
_entity_poly.pdbx_seq_one_letter_code
_entity_poly.pdbx_strand_id
1 'polypeptide(L)'
;MTLKNIVISNLRRRKARALFVLVGLLIGVSTVVGLISLVKEMKNDMKHKLEMYGANILIVPKTENLSLTYGGMSLGGVSFDMQEIRQEELTKIKTIKNAANVAAVGPMVLGPITVGGHRILLAGIDFTAAQILRPWWSVKGKIPTREDDIIIGSDASRIIGLTVGDTVIVRGRALSVTGVLEATGSQDDGLIFAPLASAQDLLGKQGRISLVEVAALCSGCPIPAMVKQISAVLPSGNVMAIQQVVKGRMETIGHFQKFSYGVSALVLLVGCLMVLVTMMGSVRERTVEIGIFRAMGYRKSHVLRIILLEAGIVAAVAGIAGYFAGLGATGLLLPLFTEGQGHTAVSLDPVMAAAAFFASILLGIAASLYPALMASRLDPNEALRAL
;
A
#
# COMPACT_ATOMS: atom_id res chain seq x y z
N MET A 1 -2.79 54.46 9.08
CA MET A 1 -2.04 53.20 8.85
C MET A 1 -2.94 52.02 9.15
N THR A 2 -3.09 51.07 8.22
CA THR A 2 -3.88 49.84 8.46
C THR A 2 -3.04 48.82 9.24
N LEU A 3 -3.70 47.98 10.05
CA LEU A 3 -3.07 46.91 10.84
C LEU A 3 -2.14 46.01 10.00
N LYS A 4 -2.51 45.75 8.73
CA LYS A 4 -1.72 44.96 7.78
C LYS A 4 -0.33 45.56 7.50
N ASN A 5 -0.26 46.89 7.34
CA ASN A 5 1.00 47.57 7.04
C ASN A 5 1.97 47.53 8.24
N ILE A 6 1.43 47.56 9.46
CA ILE A 6 2.21 47.44 10.70
C ILE A 6 2.84 46.04 10.79
N VAL A 7 2.06 44.99 10.50
CA VAL A 7 2.53 43.60 10.53
C VAL A 7 3.66 43.37 9.53
N ILE A 8 3.49 43.81 8.27
CA ILE A 8 4.51 43.63 7.22
C ILE A 8 5.81 44.39 7.56
N SER A 9 5.68 45.62 8.09
CA SER A 9 6.84 46.41 8.52
C SER A 9 7.60 45.74 9.67
N ASN A 10 6.88 45.16 10.63
CA ASN A 10 7.49 44.43 11.75
C ASN A 10 8.25 43.17 11.29
N LEU A 11 7.65 42.36 10.40
CA LEU A 11 8.36 41.22 9.82
C LEU A 11 9.65 41.64 9.12
N ARG A 12 9.60 42.73 8.34
CA ARG A 12 10.74 43.19 7.53
C ARG A 12 11.88 43.75 8.37
N ARG A 13 11.57 44.38 9.50
CA ARG A 13 12.58 44.90 10.46
C ARG A 13 13.26 43.79 11.26
N ARG A 14 12.59 42.66 11.52
CA ARG A 14 13.07 41.62 12.45
C ARG A 14 13.18 40.25 11.80
N LYS A 15 13.88 40.20 10.66
CA LYS A 15 14.03 39.01 9.79
C LYS A 15 14.56 37.77 10.50
N ALA A 16 15.54 37.92 11.41
CA ALA A 16 16.15 36.78 12.10
C ALA A 16 15.15 35.96 12.92
N ARG A 17 14.21 36.61 13.64
CA ARG A 17 13.21 35.91 14.47
C ARG A 17 12.15 35.24 13.61
N ALA A 18 11.65 35.98 12.62
CA ALA A 18 10.71 35.44 11.65
C ALA A 18 11.32 34.20 10.97
N LEU A 19 12.62 34.22 10.68
CA LEU A 19 13.37 33.07 10.15
C LEU A 19 13.43 31.91 11.15
N PHE A 20 13.72 32.13 12.44
CA PHE A 20 13.72 31.06 13.44
C PHE A 20 12.35 30.38 13.59
N VAL A 21 11.28 31.17 13.67
CA VAL A 21 9.91 30.63 13.73
C VAL A 21 9.57 29.89 12.44
N LEU A 22 9.94 30.44 11.29
CA LEU A 22 9.72 29.82 9.98
C LEU A 22 10.46 28.49 9.86
N VAL A 23 11.73 28.42 10.23
CA VAL A 23 12.55 27.19 10.17
C VAL A 23 11.99 26.13 11.11
N GLY A 24 11.62 26.50 12.34
CA GLY A 24 11.03 25.57 13.30
C GLY A 24 9.74 24.94 12.80
N LEU A 25 8.82 25.77 12.30
CA LEU A 25 7.55 25.30 11.72
C LEU A 25 7.77 24.52 10.42
N LEU A 26 8.71 24.95 9.57
CA LEU A 26 9.04 24.28 8.32
C LEU A 26 9.55 22.86 8.59
N ILE A 27 10.48 22.68 9.54
CA ILE A 27 10.99 21.36 9.92
C ILE A 27 9.86 20.49 10.46
N GLY A 28 9.00 21.04 11.33
CA GLY A 28 7.86 20.31 11.88
C GLY A 28 6.86 19.85 10.81
N VAL A 29 6.42 20.78 9.94
CA VAL A 29 5.45 20.49 8.87
C VAL A 29 6.06 19.54 7.84
N SER A 30 7.31 19.75 7.41
CA SER A 30 7.98 18.88 6.44
C SER A 30 8.18 17.46 6.96
N THR A 31 8.52 17.28 8.23
CA THR A 31 8.67 15.96 8.84
C THR A 31 7.33 15.22 8.88
N VAL A 32 6.26 15.90 9.29
CA VAL A 32 4.91 15.32 9.35
C VAL A 32 4.40 14.96 7.96
N VAL A 33 4.51 15.89 7.00
CA VAL A 33 4.13 15.66 5.61
C VAL A 33 4.95 14.53 5.01
N GLY A 34 6.26 14.51 5.24
CA GLY A 34 7.17 13.50 4.71
C GLY A 34 6.84 12.10 5.23
N LEU A 35 6.62 11.96 6.55
CA LEU A 35 6.23 10.69 7.18
C LEU A 35 4.88 10.18 6.65
N ILE A 36 3.85 11.04 6.63
CA ILE A 36 2.51 10.64 6.17
C ILE A 36 2.53 10.28 4.69
N SER A 37 3.24 11.06 3.86
CA SER A 37 3.37 10.80 2.42
C SER A 37 4.08 9.49 2.17
N LEU A 38 5.18 9.22 2.88
CA LEU A 38 5.92 7.96 2.75
C LEU A 38 5.02 6.76 3.08
N VAL A 39 4.29 6.80 4.19
CA VAL A 39 3.35 5.73 4.57
C VAL A 39 2.26 5.55 3.53
N LYS A 40 1.72 6.66 3.00
CA LYS A 40 0.68 6.63 1.96
C LYS A 40 1.19 6.01 0.67
N GLU A 41 2.38 6.40 0.21
CA GLU A 41 2.96 5.86 -1.03
C GLU A 41 3.36 4.40 -0.87
N MET A 42 3.91 3.98 0.27
CA MET A 42 4.16 2.56 0.56
C MET A 42 2.86 1.74 0.53
N LYS A 43 1.78 2.29 1.08
CA LYS A 43 0.47 1.62 1.05
C LYS A 43 -0.08 1.52 -0.38
N ASN A 44 0.09 2.56 -1.19
CA ASN A 44 -0.33 2.56 -2.59
C ASN A 44 0.50 1.58 -3.43
N ASP A 45 1.82 1.58 -3.28
CA ASP A 45 2.73 0.64 -3.95
C ASP A 45 2.37 -0.80 -3.59
N MET A 46 2.17 -1.08 -2.30
CA MET A 46 1.72 -2.40 -1.88
C MET A 46 0.34 -2.73 -2.41
N LYS A 47 -0.62 -1.79 -2.43
CA LYS A 47 -1.95 -2.03 -3.02
C LYS A 47 -1.83 -2.37 -4.51
N HIS A 48 -0.99 -1.67 -5.26
CA HIS A 48 -0.78 -1.91 -6.68
C HIS A 48 -0.08 -3.25 -6.93
N LYS A 49 0.94 -3.59 -6.11
CA LYS A 49 1.56 -4.93 -6.11
C LYS A 49 0.56 -6.01 -5.73
N LEU A 50 -0.40 -5.68 -4.85
CA LEU A 50 -1.46 -6.58 -4.46
C LEU A 50 -2.48 -6.83 -5.58
N GLU A 51 -2.82 -5.78 -6.33
CA GLU A 51 -3.71 -5.85 -7.49
C GLU A 51 -3.05 -6.63 -8.64
N MET A 52 -1.72 -6.72 -8.68
CA MET A 52 -0.99 -7.61 -9.59
C MET A 52 -0.93 -9.09 -9.14
N TYR A 53 -1.46 -9.47 -7.97
CA TYR A 53 -1.43 -10.89 -7.52
C TYR A 53 -2.36 -11.82 -8.30
N GLY A 54 -3.14 -11.33 -9.26
CA GLY A 54 -3.97 -12.20 -10.10
C GLY A 54 -5.06 -12.91 -9.29
N ALA A 55 -4.95 -14.22 -9.08
CA ALA A 55 -5.89 -14.98 -8.24
C ALA A 55 -5.86 -14.52 -6.77
N ASN A 56 -7.03 -14.28 -6.17
CA ASN A 56 -7.14 -13.86 -4.76
C ASN A 56 -7.94 -14.83 -3.89
N ILE A 57 -8.59 -15.82 -4.50
CA ILE A 57 -9.29 -16.93 -3.85
C ILE A 57 -8.77 -18.24 -4.46
N LEU A 58 -8.47 -19.21 -3.60
CA LEU A 58 -8.03 -20.55 -3.96
C LEU A 58 -9.06 -21.58 -3.47
N ILE A 59 -9.42 -22.53 -4.32
CA ILE A 59 -10.29 -23.64 -3.98
C ILE A 59 -9.49 -24.92 -4.16
N VAL A 60 -9.38 -25.71 -3.08
CA VAL A 60 -8.73 -27.02 -3.11
C VAL A 60 -9.71 -28.10 -2.69
N PRO A 61 -9.56 -29.35 -3.14
CA PRO A 61 -10.37 -30.47 -2.68
C PRO A 61 -10.42 -30.55 -1.16
N LYS A 62 -11.60 -30.82 -0.59
CA LYS A 62 -11.70 -31.08 0.84
C LYS A 62 -11.11 -32.45 1.13
N THR A 63 -10.19 -32.52 2.09
CA THR A 63 -9.52 -33.75 2.53
C THR A 63 -9.67 -33.91 4.03
N GLU A 64 -10.13 -35.08 4.49
CA GLU A 64 -10.07 -35.44 5.90
C GLU A 64 -8.77 -36.17 6.20
N ASN A 65 -8.05 -35.72 7.24
CA ASN A 65 -6.78 -36.33 7.62
C ASN A 65 -6.97 -37.09 8.92
N LEU A 66 -6.75 -38.41 8.90
CA LEU A 66 -6.67 -39.21 10.11
C LEU A 66 -5.23 -39.21 10.60
N SER A 67 -4.95 -38.58 11.74
CA SER A 67 -3.67 -38.75 12.41
C SER A 67 -3.68 -40.09 13.18
N LEU A 68 -2.85 -41.05 12.77
CA LEU A 68 -2.68 -42.30 13.48
C LEU A 68 -1.72 -42.10 14.65
N THR A 69 -2.20 -42.28 15.88
CA THR A 69 -1.38 -42.22 17.09
C THR A 69 -1.34 -43.60 17.72
N TYR A 70 -0.14 -44.15 17.95
CA TYR A 70 0.05 -45.41 18.66
C TYR A 70 1.06 -45.23 19.80
N GLY A 71 0.70 -45.64 21.01
CA GLY A 71 1.57 -45.52 22.18
C GLY A 71 1.99 -44.07 22.51
N GLY A 72 1.14 -43.08 22.20
CA GLY A 72 1.45 -41.66 22.42
C GLY A 72 2.36 -41.01 21.35
N MET A 73 2.76 -41.75 20.32
CA MET A 73 3.55 -41.23 19.19
C MET A 73 2.67 -41.13 17.93
N SER A 74 2.75 -39.99 17.24
CA SER A 74 2.07 -39.74 15.96
C SER A 74 2.84 -40.44 14.83
N LEU A 75 2.22 -41.43 14.20
CA LEU A 75 2.79 -42.27 13.13
C LEU A 75 2.61 -41.66 11.72
N GLY A 76 2.25 -40.38 11.64
CA GLY A 76 1.88 -39.72 10.39
C GLY A 76 0.39 -39.91 10.05
N GLY A 77 -0.15 -38.95 9.29
CA GLY A 77 -1.56 -38.94 8.92
C GLY A 77 -1.83 -39.57 7.57
N VAL A 78 -2.98 -40.22 7.42
CA VAL A 78 -3.50 -40.67 6.13
C VAL A 78 -4.67 -39.75 5.76
N SER A 79 -4.61 -39.14 4.58
CA SER A 79 -5.76 -38.44 4.00
C SER A 79 -6.75 -39.47 3.45
N PHE A 80 -7.97 -39.49 3.98
CA PHE A 80 -9.06 -40.33 3.50
C PHE A 80 -10.24 -39.44 3.08
N ASP A 81 -11.06 -39.91 2.16
CA ASP A 81 -12.20 -39.16 1.58
C ASP A 81 -11.84 -37.82 0.90
N MET A 82 -10.93 -37.87 -0.08
CA MET A 82 -10.66 -36.71 -0.95
C MET A 82 -11.85 -36.51 -1.90
N GLN A 83 -12.68 -35.50 -1.62
CA GLN A 83 -13.77 -35.13 -2.52
C GLN A 83 -13.21 -34.41 -3.74
N GLU A 84 -13.20 -35.10 -4.88
CA GLU A 84 -12.75 -34.52 -6.14
C GLU A 84 -13.68 -33.40 -6.59
N ILE A 85 -13.11 -32.26 -7.00
CA ILE A 85 -13.88 -31.15 -7.56
C ILE A 85 -14.13 -31.47 -9.04
N ARG A 86 -15.40 -31.39 -9.45
CA ARG A 86 -15.79 -31.54 -10.86
C ARG A 86 -15.84 -30.18 -11.54
N GLN A 87 -15.36 -30.13 -12.78
CA GLN A 87 -15.34 -28.90 -13.59
C GLN A 87 -16.74 -28.30 -13.78
N GLU A 88 -17.76 -29.14 -13.89
CA GLU A 88 -19.17 -28.72 -14.04
C GLU A 88 -19.66 -27.89 -12.84
N GLU A 89 -19.17 -28.19 -11.63
CA GLU A 89 -19.57 -27.50 -10.41
C GLU A 89 -19.15 -26.03 -10.39
N LEU A 90 -18.10 -25.66 -11.14
CA LEU A 90 -17.62 -24.28 -11.24
C LEU A 90 -18.63 -23.32 -11.84
N THR A 91 -19.58 -23.83 -12.63
CA THR A 91 -20.69 -23.02 -13.16
C THR A 91 -21.54 -22.40 -12.03
N LYS A 92 -21.61 -23.06 -10.86
CA LYS A 92 -22.31 -22.57 -9.68
C LYS A 92 -21.67 -21.31 -9.09
N ILE A 93 -20.40 -21.02 -9.36
CA ILE A 93 -19.76 -19.78 -8.90
C ILE A 93 -20.47 -18.55 -9.51
N LYS A 94 -21.06 -18.69 -10.71
CA LYS A 94 -21.81 -17.61 -11.36
C LYS A 94 -23.14 -17.27 -10.69
N THR A 95 -23.64 -18.12 -9.78
CA THR A 95 -24.93 -17.92 -9.09
C THR A 95 -24.78 -17.21 -7.74
N ILE A 96 -23.55 -16.99 -7.27
CA ILE A 96 -23.32 -16.30 -5.99
C ILE A 96 -23.76 -14.83 -6.08
N LYS A 97 -24.19 -14.27 -4.95
CA LYS A 97 -24.64 -12.87 -4.87
C LYS A 97 -23.60 -11.88 -5.42
N ASN A 98 -22.31 -12.16 -5.21
CA ASN A 98 -21.20 -11.33 -5.69
C ASN A 98 -20.58 -11.82 -7.01
N ALA A 99 -21.31 -12.58 -7.84
CA ALA A 99 -20.77 -13.15 -9.08
C ALA A 99 -20.25 -12.08 -10.06
N ALA A 100 -20.87 -10.89 -10.09
CA ALA A 100 -20.42 -9.76 -10.90
C ALA A 100 -19.00 -9.29 -10.57
N ASN A 101 -18.51 -9.61 -9.37
CA ASN A 101 -17.16 -9.27 -8.93
C ASN A 101 -16.13 -10.37 -9.26
N VAL A 102 -16.53 -11.47 -9.90
CA VAL A 102 -15.59 -12.53 -10.30
C VAL A 102 -15.06 -12.21 -11.70
N ALA A 103 -13.77 -11.90 -11.79
CA ALA A 103 -13.07 -11.60 -13.05
C ALA A 103 -12.84 -12.86 -13.89
N ALA A 104 -12.33 -13.90 -13.23
CA ALA A 104 -11.92 -15.14 -13.86
C ALA A 104 -12.00 -16.31 -12.87
N VAL A 105 -12.31 -17.48 -13.40
CA VAL A 105 -12.26 -18.76 -12.70
C VAL A 105 -11.37 -19.68 -13.54
N GLY A 106 -10.22 -20.03 -13.01
CA GLY A 106 -9.21 -20.88 -13.64
C GLY A 106 -9.19 -22.26 -13.01
N PRO A 107 -9.91 -23.25 -13.56
CA PRO A 107 -9.68 -24.65 -13.20
C PRO A 107 -8.24 -25.06 -13.54
N MET A 108 -7.64 -25.83 -12.64
CA MET A 108 -6.31 -26.40 -12.86
C MET A 108 -6.27 -27.87 -12.48
N VAL A 109 -5.68 -28.70 -13.34
CA VAL A 109 -5.37 -30.09 -13.04
C VAL A 109 -3.87 -30.28 -12.91
N LEU A 110 -3.44 -30.98 -11.86
CA LEU A 110 -2.03 -31.26 -11.60
C LEU A 110 -1.78 -32.76 -11.61
N GLY A 111 -0.65 -33.16 -12.18
CA GLY A 111 -0.19 -34.54 -12.09
C GLY A 111 1.23 -34.72 -12.62
N PRO A 112 1.95 -35.73 -12.13
CA PRO A 112 3.31 -36.00 -12.57
C PRO A 112 3.30 -36.64 -13.96
N ILE A 113 4.20 -36.17 -14.83
CA ILE A 113 4.56 -36.77 -16.11
C ILE A 113 6.05 -37.06 -16.15
N THR A 114 6.48 -37.89 -17.09
CA THR A 114 7.90 -38.18 -17.33
C THR A 114 8.27 -37.70 -18.71
N VAL A 115 9.29 -36.84 -18.79
CA VAL A 115 9.79 -36.24 -20.02
C VAL A 115 11.30 -36.35 -20.02
N GLY A 116 11.90 -36.99 -21.03
CA GLY A 116 13.35 -37.12 -21.14
C GLY A 116 14.01 -37.72 -19.89
N GLY A 117 13.37 -38.70 -19.25
CA GLY A 117 13.85 -39.32 -18.00
C GLY A 117 13.61 -38.50 -16.72
N HIS A 118 13.11 -37.28 -16.82
CA HIS A 118 12.83 -36.40 -15.68
C HIS A 118 11.35 -36.46 -15.29
N ARG A 119 11.08 -36.53 -13.99
CA ARG A 119 9.70 -36.50 -13.45
C ARG A 119 9.33 -35.06 -13.13
N ILE A 120 8.36 -34.53 -13.87
CA ILE A 120 7.97 -33.12 -13.83
C ILE A 120 6.45 -33.04 -13.65
N LEU A 121 5.97 -31.95 -13.04
CA LEU A 121 4.54 -31.72 -12.90
C LEU A 121 3.97 -31.10 -14.18
N LEU A 122 2.91 -31.73 -14.69
CA LEU A 122 2.04 -31.18 -15.72
C LEU A 122 0.89 -30.43 -15.05
N ALA A 123 0.71 -29.19 -15.46
CA ALA A 123 -0.38 -28.31 -15.12
C ALA A 123 -1.31 -28.13 -16.33
N GLY A 124 -2.53 -28.62 -16.23
CA GLY A 124 -3.58 -28.29 -17.18
C GLY A 124 -4.31 -27.04 -16.77
N ILE A 125 -4.35 -26.02 -17.61
CA ILE A 125 -4.99 -24.73 -17.33
C ILE A 125 -5.84 -24.25 -18.50
N ASP A 126 -6.77 -23.35 -18.20
CA ASP A 126 -7.39 -22.50 -19.23
C ASP A 126 -6.49 -21.27 -19.45
N PHE A 127 -5.82 -21.20 -20.61
CA PHE A 127 -4.91 -20.10 -20.94
C PHE A 127 -5.63 -18.74 -21.05
N THR A 128 -6.93 -18.72 -21.33
CA THR A 128 -7.73 -17.49 -21.37
C THR A 128 -7.92 -16.94 -19.96
N ALA A 129 -8.26 -17.82 -19.01
CA ALA A 129 -8.36 -17.45 -17.60
C ALA A 129 -6.98 -17.13 -17.01
N ALA A 130 -5.94 -17.87 -17.39
CA ALA A 130 -4.58 -17.71 -16.89
C ALA A 130 -4.00 -16.31 -17.19
N GLN A 131 -4.33 -15.70 -18.33
CA GLN A 131 -3.92 -14.31 -18.62
C GLN A 131 -4.44 -13.31 -17.59
N ILE A 132 -5.63 -13.53 -17.04
CA ILE A 132 -6.23 -12.69 -16.00
C ILE A 132 -5.69 -13.08 -14.62
N LEU A 133 -5.52 -14.37 -14.37
CA LEU A 133 -5.08 -14.92 -13.07
C LEU A 133 -3.58 -14.77 -12.84
N ARG A 134 -2.78 -14.56 -13.89
CA ARG A 134 -1.32 -14.51 -13.87
C ARG A 134 -0.78 -13.40 -14.79
N PRO A 135 -1.13 -12.12 -14.52
CA PRO A 135 -0.73 -11.00 -15.38
C PRO A 135 0.79 -10.78 -15.46
N TRP A 136 1.57 -11.36 -14.54
CA TRP A 136 3.03 -11.29 -14.54
C TRP A 136 3.71 -12.30 -15.49
N TRP A 137 2.96 -13.23 -16.09
CA TRP A 137 3.54 -14.19 -17.01
C TRP A 137 4.02 -13.53 -18.30
N SER A 138 5.34 -13.62 -18.53
CA SER A 138 5.99 -13.26 -19.78
C SER A 138 6.40 -14.53 -20.50
N VAL A 139 5.87 -14.76 -21.70
CA VAL A 139 6.11 -15.97 -22.48
C VAL A 139 6.93 -15.63 -23.71
N LYS A 140 8.10 -16.26 -23.84
CA LYS A 140 8.88 -16.25 -25.08
C LYS A 140 8.26 -17.25 -26.05
N GLY A 141 7.67 -16.76 -27.13
CA GLY A 141 6.97 -17.60 -28.12
C GLY A 141 5.49 -17.23 -28.22
N LYS A 142 4.61 -18.23 -28.33
CA LYS A 142 3.17 -18.05 -28.47
C LYS A 142 2.41 -18.78 -27.37
N ILE A 143 1.34 -18.13 -26.90
CA ILE A 143 0.38 -18.75 -26.00
C ILE A 143 -0.33 -19.89 -26.76
N PRO A 144 -0.44 -21.09 -26.17
CA PRO A 144 -1.13 -22.23 -26.74
C PRO A 144 -2.54 -21.89 -27.23
N THR A 145 -2.84 -22.31 -28.46
CA THR A 145 -4.18 -22.18 -29.05
C THR A 145 -4.75 -23.54 -29.45
N ARG A 146 -3.89 -24.52 -29.71
CA ARG A 146 -4.25 -25.90 -29.99
C ARG A 146 -4.12 -26.75 -28.73
N GLU A 147 -4.83 -27.88 -28.72
CA GLU A 147 -4.78 -28.83 -27.60
C GLU A 147 -3.39 -29.43 -27.36
N ASP A 148 -2.57 -29.57 -28.40
CA ASP A 148 -1.24 -30.18 -28.29
C ASP A 148 -0.12 -29.16 -28.02
N ASP A 149 -0.45 -27.87 -27.94
CA ASP A 149 0.51 -26.81 -27.69
C ASP A 149 0.78 -26.71 -26.18
N ILE A 150 2.05 -26.59 -25.78
CA ILE A 150 2.45 -26.45 -24.37
C ILE A 150 3.36 -25.25 -24.14
N ILE A 151 3.29 -24.71 -22.92
CA ILE A 151 4.28 -23.79 -22.37
C ILE A 151 5.12 -24.54 -21.34
N ILE A 152 6.42 -24.29 -21.33
CA ILE A 152 7.32 -24.86 -20.33
C ILE A 152 7.90 -23.75 -19.43
N GLY A 153 7.97 -23.99 -18.13
CA GLY A 153 8.62 -23.10 -17.17
C GLY A 153 10.13 -22.97 -17.44
N SER A 154 10.75 -21.87 -17.01
CA SER A 154 12.17 -21.59 -17.29
C SER A 154 13.13 -22.65 -16.72
N ASP A 155 12.84 -23.17 -15.52
CA ASP A 155 13.67 -24.18 -14.87
C ASP A 155 13.43 -25.56 -15.49
N ALA A 156 12.18 -25.90 -15.80
CA ALA A 156 11.84 -27.12 -16.53
C ALA A 156 12.49 -27.14 -17.93
N SER A 157 12.45 -26.01 -18.64
CA SER A 157 13.11 -25.84 -19.95
C SER A 157 14.62 -26.07 -19.85
N ARG A 158 15.27 -25.49 -18.85
CA ARG A 158 16.73 -25.64 -18.62
C ARG A 158 17.12 -27.06 -18.23
N ILE A 159 16.33 -27.74 -17.39
CA ILE A 159 16.62 -29.10 -16.91
C ILE A 159 16.41 -30.13 -18.00
N ILE A 160 15.29 -30.06 -18.73
CA ILE A 160 14.97 -31.03 -19.78
C ILE A 160 15.76 -30.72 -21.07
N GLY A 161 16.11 -29.45 -21.30
CA GLY A 161 16.73 -28.98 -22.54
C GLY A 161 15.73 -28.76 -23.67
N LEU A 162 14.49 -28.38 -23.36
CA LEU A 162 13.45 -28.08 -24.36
C LEU A 162 13.33 -26.57 -24.60
N THR A 163 13.19 -26.21 -25.87
CA THR A 163 13.04 -24.84 -26.37
C THR A 163 11.80 -24.69 -27.25
N VAL A 164 11.48 -23.45 -27.63
CA VAL A 164 10.33 -23.17 -28.51
C VAL A 164 10.55 -23.84 -29.87
N GLY A 165 9.57 -24.63 -30.31
CA GLY A 165 9.61 -25.41 -31.56
C GLY A 165 9.89 -26.90 -31.34
N ASP A 166 10.35 -27.31 -30.17
CA ASP A 166 10.59 -28.71 -29.87
C ASP A 166 9.29 -29.49 -29.67
N THR A 167 9.33 -30.79 -29.91
CA THR A 167 8.20 -31.70 -29.68
C THR A 167 8.57 -32.73 -28.63
N VAL A 168 7.67 -32.94 -27.66
CA VAL A 168 7.81 -33.93 -26.60
C VAL A 168 6.69 -34.95 -26.68
N ILE A 169 7.03 -36.24 -26.52
CA ILE A 169 6.04 -37.31 -26.48
C ILE A 169 5.72 -37.63 -25.02
N VAL A 170 4.47 -37.42 -24.62
CA VAL A 170 3.97 -37.76 -23.28
C VAL A 170 2.84 -38.76 -23.42
N ARG A 171 3.02 -39.96 -22.85
CA ARG A 171 2.02 -41.05 -22.91
C ARG A 171 1.50 -41.35 -24.33
N GLY A 172 2.37 -41.26 -25.33
CA GLY A 172 2.04 -41.52 -26.74
C GLY A 172 1.42 -40.35 -27.51
N ARG A 173 1.18 -39.19 -26.86
CA ARG A 173 0.72 -37.96 -27.52
C ARG A 173 1.91 -37.02 -27.75
N ALA A 174 2.06 -36.52 -28.98
CA ALA A 174 3.07 -35.53 -29.32
C ALA A 174 2.57 -34.13 -28.95
N LEU A 175 3.32 -33.43 -28.10
CA LEU A 175 3.04 -32.07 -27.64
C LEU A 175 4.11 -31.12 -28.17
N SER A 176 3.70 -29.99 -28.73
CA SER A 176 4.61 -28.99 -29.31
C SER A 176 4.87 -27.87 -28.31
N VAL A 177 6.14 -27.57 -28.03
CA VAL A 177 6.54 -26.46 -27.16
C VAL A 177 6.37 -25.15 -27.94
N THR A 178 5.30 -24.41 -27.69
CA THR A 178 5.03 -23.13 -28.37
C THR A 178 5.57 -21.93 -27.61
N GLY A 179 5.86 -22.09 -26.31
CA GLY A 179 6.40 -21.02 -25.50
C GLY A 179 7.23 -21.50 -24.31
N VAL A 180 8.17 -20.66 -23.89
CA VAL A 180 8.93 -20.82 -22.65
C VAL A 180 8.62 -19.64 -21.74
N LEU A 181 8.22 -19.90 -20.50
CA LEU A 181 7.98 -18.86 -19.50
C LEU A 181 9.32 -18.22 -19.08
N GLU A 182 9.34 -16.89 -18.96
CA GLU A 182 10.46 -16.21 -18.34
C GLU A 182 10.51 -16.50 -16.84
N ALA A 183 11.72 -16.50 -16.26
CA ALA A 183 11.91 -16.87 -14.86
C ALA A 183 11.13 -15.92 -13.94
N THR A 184 10.20 -16.49 -13.17
CA THR A 184 9.37 -15.77 -12.21
C THR A 184 9.90 -15.89 -10.78
N GLY A 185 10.80 -16.85 -10.52
CA GLY A 185 11.25 -17.23 -9.18
C GLY A 185 10.18 -17.99 -8.38
N SER A 186 9.12 -18.45 -9.06
CA SER A 186 7.99 -19.17 -8.45
C SER A 186 8.01 -20.65 -8.81
N GLN A 187 7.06 -21.42 -8.25
CA GLN A 187 6.92 -22.84 -8.58
C GLN A 187 6.56 -23.08 -10.05
N ASP A 188 5.98 -22.08 -10.74
CA ASP A 188 5.63 -22.13 -12.16
C ASP A 188 6.84 -22.41 -13.04
N ASP A 189 8.03 -21.97 -12.63
CA ASP A 189 9.26 -22.13 -13.40
C ASP A 189 9.64 -23.61 -13.58
N GLY A 190 9.19 -24.49 -12.67
CA GLY A 190 9.43 -25.94 -12.70
C GLY A 190 8.31 -26.77 -13.33
N LEU A 191 7.26 -26.14 -13.88
CA LEU A 191 6.06 -26.81 -14.39
C LEU A 191 6.03 -26.85 -15.93
N ILE A 192 5.29 -27.80 -16.48
CA ILE A 192 4.83 -27.79 -17.88
C ILE A 192 3.34 -27.45 -17.88
N PHE A 193 2.94 -26.48 -18.69
CA PHE A 193 1.56 -26.03 -18.84
C PHE A 193 0.97 -26.50 -20.17
N ALA A 194 -0.18 -27.15 -20.10
CA ALA A 194 -0.95 -27.59 -21.26
C ALA A 194 -2.41 -27.13 -21.16
N PRO A 195 -3.17 -27.14 -22.26
CA PRO A 195 -4.60 -26.89 -22.22
C PRO A 195 -5.28 -27.86 -21.27
N LEU A 196 -6.25 -27.36 -20.50
CA LEU A 196 -6.94 -28.12 -19.45
C LEU A 196 -7.43 -29.48 -19.94
N ALA A 197 -8.09 -29.53 -21.10
CA ALA A 197 -8.64 -30.76 -21.68
C ALA A 197 -7.54 -31.79 -21.97
N SER A 198 -6.45 -31.36 -22.61
CA SER A 198 -5.30 -32.22 -22.95
C SER A 198 -4.63 -32.77 -21.71
N ALA A 199 -4.44 -31.95 -20.69
CA ALA A 199 -3.85 -32.39 -19.43
C ALA A 199 -4.78 -33.34 -18.65
N GLN A 200 -6.08 -33.09 -18.65
CA GLN A 200 -7.07 -34.00 -18.04
C GLN A 200 -7.04 -35.36 -18.72
N ASP A 201 -6.93 -35.40 -20.06
CA ASP A 201 -6.82 -36.64 -20.81
C ASP A 201 -5.50 -37.37 -20.52
N LEU A 202 -4.37 -36.67 -20.63
CA LEU A 202 -3.04 -37.20 -20.35
C LEU A 202 -2.91 -37.74 -18.93
N LEU A 203 -3.56 -37.12 -17.94
CA LEU A 203 -3.51 -37.51 -16.54
C LEU A 203 -4.60 -38.53 -16.14
N GLY A 204 -5.52 -38.87 -17.04
CA GLY A 204 -6.68 -39.72 -16.73
C GLY A 204 -7.62 -39.07 -15.70
N LYS A 205 -7.77 -37.75 -15.75
CA LYS A 205 -8.57 -36.91 -14.85
C LYS A 205 -9.66 -36.15 -15.61
N GLN A 206 -10.32 -36.80 -16.58
CA GLN A 206 -11.39 -36.19 -17.37
C GLN A 206 -12.51 -35.63 -16.47
N GLY A 207 -12.85 -34.36 -16.67
CA GLY A 207 -13.86 -33.63 -15.89
C GLY A 207 -13.46 -33.31 -14.43
N ARG A 208 -12.25 -33.69 -14.00
CA ARG A 208 -11.74 -33.48 -12.64
C ARG A 208 -10.68 -32.40 -12.61
N ILE A 209 -10.64 -31.67 -11.50
CA ILE A 209 -9.66 -30.59 -11.28
C ILE A 209 -9.00 -30.76 -9.91
N SER A 210 -7.74 -30.34 -9.82
CA SER A 210 -6.91 -30.47 -8.62
C SER A 210 -6.95 -29.20 -7.76
N LEU A 211 -7.15 -28.04 -8.37
CA LEU A 211 -7.42 -26.78 -7.68
C LEU A 211 -8.18 -25.82 -8.62
N VAL A 212 -8.70 -24.75 -8.05
CA VAL A 212 -9.32 -23.64 -8.78
C VAL A 212 -8.77 -22.33 -8.27
N GLU A 213 -8.32 -21.50 -9.20
CA GLU A 213 -7.94 -20.12 -8.92
C GLU A 213 -9.08 -19.19 -9.32
N VAL A 214 -9.44 -18.27 -8.44
CA VAL A 214 -10.50 -17.29 -8.70
C VAL A 214 -9.93 -15.89 -8.47
N ALA A 215 -10.06 -15.03 -9.48
CA ALA A 215 -9.76 -13.61 -9.37
C ALA A 215 -11.04 -12.82 -9.18
N ALA A 216 -11.12 -12.03 -8.12
CA ALA A 216 -12.18 -11.04 -7.93
C ALA A 216 -11.75 -9.66 -8.45
N LEU A 217 -12.56 -9.03 -9.32
CA LEU A 217 -12.30 -7.77 -10.01
C LEU A 217 -12.69 -6.54 -9.18
N CYS A 218 -11.91 -6.19 -8.13
CA CYS A 218 -12.27 -5.02 -7.31
C CYS A 218 -11.25 -4.68 -6.22
N SER A 219 -10.95 -3.38 -6.07
CA SER A 219 -10.09 -2.82 -5.03
C SER A 219 -10.71 -2.80 -3.61
N GLY A 220 -11.85 -3.47 -3.40
CA GLY A 220 -12.62 -3.40 -2.16
C GLY A 220 -13.72 -4.46 -1.99
N CYS A 221 -13.70 -5.57 -2.73
CA CYS A 221 -14.72 -6.59 -2.53
C CYS A 221 -14.64 -7.24 -1.16
N PRO A 222 -15.78 -7.69 -0.62
CA PRO A 222 -15.81 -8.48 0.58
C PRO A 222 -15.33 -9.91 0.28
N ILE A 223 -14.02 -10.10 0.07
CA ILE A 223 -13.39 -11.42 -0.15
C ILE A 223 -13.85 -12.45 0.89
N PRO A 224 -13.94 -12.13 2.20
CA PRO A 224 -14.47 -13.09 3.18
C PRO A 224 -15.92 -13.50 2.91
N ALA A 225 -16.77 -12.58 2.42
CA ALA A 225 -18.14 -12.90 2.05
C ALA A 225 -18.19 -13.73 0.76
N MET A 226 -17.31 -13.45 -0.21
CA MET A 226 -17.19 -14.24 -1.44
C MET A 226 -16.73 -15.67 -1.12
N VAL A 227 -15.71 -15.84 -0.27
CA VAL A 227 -15.27 -17.16 0.20
C VAL A 227 -16.42 -17.93 0.83
N LYS A 228 -17.21 -17.29 1.72
CA LYS A 228 -18.39 -17.92 2.33
C LYS A 228 -19.47 -18.30 1.30
N GLN A 229 -19.71 -17.45 0.30
CA GLN A 229 -20.68 -17.72 -0.76
C GLN A 229 -20.22 -18.87 -1.67
N ILE A 230 -18.96 -18.86 -2.09
CA ILE A 230 -18.37 -19.92 -2.93
C ILE A 230 -18.37 -21.24 -2.18
N SER A 231 -17.99 -21.24 -0.90
CA SER A 231 -18.03 -22.45 -0.06
C SER A 231 -19.45 -23.02 0.10
N ALA A 232 -20.48 -22.19 0.10
CA ALA A 232 -21.87 -22.65 0.16
C ALA A 232 -22.34 -23.33 -1.14
N VAL A 233 -21.82 -22.93 -2.30
CA VAL A 233 -22.20 -23.51 -3.60
C VAL A 233 -21.28 -24.66 -4.04
N LEU A 234 -20.09 -24.76 -3.46
CA LEU A 234 -19.07 -25.80 -3.70
C LEU A 234 -18.68 -26.50 -2.39
N PRO A 235 -19.52 -27.43 -1.87
CA PRO A 235 -19.22 -28.13 -0.62
C PRO A 235 -18.05 -29.13 -0.72
N SER A 236 -17.72 -29.56 -1.94
CA SER A 236 -16.59 -30.44 -2.29
C SER A 236 -15.22 -29.75 -2.14
N GLY A 237 -15.18 -28.42 -2.17
CA GLY A 237 -13.97 -27.62 -2.11
C GLY A 237 -13.80 -26.89 -0.78
N ASN A 238 -12.59 -26.90 -0.23
CA ASN A 238 -12.16 -25.96 0.77
C ASN A 238 -11.75 -24.64 0.09
N VAL A 239 -12.52 -23.57 0.36
CA VAL A 239 -12.33 -22.25 -0.25
C VAL A 239 -11.56 -21.36 0.72
N MET A 240 -10.41 -20.85 0.28
CA MET A 240 -9.53 -20.01 1.08
C MET A 240 -9.17 -18.73 0.34
N ALA A 241 -9.00 -17.63 1.07
CA ALA A 241 -8.45 -16.41 0.49
C ALA A 241 -6.91 -16.46 0.56
N ILE A 242 -6.23 -16.24 -0.56
CA ILE A 242 -4.75 -16.13 -0.60
C ILE A 242 -4.28 -14.97 0.30
N GLN A 243 -5.15 -13.98 0.50
CA GLN A 243 -4.92 -12.80 1.33
C GLN A 243 -4.69 -13.05 2.84
N GLN A 244 -4.79 -14.27 3.39
CA GLN A 244 -4.43 -14.49 4.80
C GLN A 244 -2.95 -14.17 5.10
N VAL A 245 -2.06 -14.32 4.12
CA VAL A 245 -0.64 -13.90 4.23
C VAL A 245 -0.47 -12.38 4.05
N VAL A 246 -1.39 -11.75 3.31
CA VAL A 246 -1.38 -10.31 3.03
C VAL A 246 -1.99 -9.49 4.17
N LYS A 247 -3.00 -10.02 4.88
CA LYS A 247 -3.60 -9.38 6.06
C LYS A 247 -2.57 -9.17 7.18
N GLY A 248 -1.69 -10.14 7.45
CA GLY A 248 -0.61 -9.98 8.42
C GLY A 248 0.37 -8.84 8.06
N ARG A 249 0.67 -8.66 6.76
CA ARG A 249 1.50 -7.55 6.29
C ARG A 249 0.75 -6.20 6.31
N MET A 250 -0.52 -6.17 5.90
CA MET A 250 -1.35 -4.96 5.94
C MET A 250 -1.62 -4.47 7.35
N GLU A 251 -1.77 -5.38 8.31
CA GLU A 251 -1.90 -5.04 9.74
C GLU A 251 -0.60 -4.41 10.27
N THR A 252 0.57 -4.94 9.86
CA THR A 252 1.88 -4.36 10.19
C THR A 252 2.02 -2.92 9.67
N ILE A 253 1.54 -2.63 8.45
CA ILE A 253 1.48 -1.26 7.90
C ILE A 253 0.50 -0.40 8.69
N GLY A 254 -0.64 -0.96 9.10
CA GLY A 254 -1.60 -0.26 9.96
C GLY A 254 -0.99 0.14 11.31
N HIS A 255 -0.18 -0.74 11.91
CA HIS A 255 0.61 -0.43 13.10
C HIS A 255 1.66 0.66 12.82
N PHE A 256 2.37 0.57 11.69
CA PHE A 256 3.34 1.59 11.28
C PHE A 256 2.69 2.96 11.02
N GLN A 257 1.49 3.00 10.44
CA GLN A 257 0.72 4.22 10.23
C GLN A 257 0.30 4.87 11.57
N LYS A 258 -0.20 4.06 12.52
CA LYS A 258 -0.53 4.55 13.87
C LYS A 258 0.72 5.08 14.59
N PHE A 259 1.84 4.37 14.48
CA PHE A 259 3.13 4.81 15.02
C PHE A 259 3.58 6.13 14.38
N SER A 260 3.49 6.25 13.05
CA SER A 260 3.81 7.47 12.31
C SER A 260 2.96 8.67 12.74
N TYR A 261 1.67 8.48 13.02
CA TYR A 261 0.83 9.53 13.59
C TYR A 261 1.25 9.92 15.01
N GLY A 262 1.67 8.96 15.84
CA GLY A 262 2.23 9.23 17.17
C GLY A 262 3.50 10.08 17.11
N VAL A 263 4.44 9.72 16.23
CA VAL A 263 5.68 10.49 16.02
C VAL A 263 5.37 11.88 15.45
N SER A 264 4.44 11.97 14.50
CA SER A 264 4.00 13.24 13.93
C SER A 264 3.42 14.18 15.00
N ALA A 265 2.59 13.65 15.91
CA ALA A 265 2.04 14.42 17.01
C ALA A 265 3.14 14.96 17.94
N LEU A 266 4.15 14.14 18.25
CA LEU A 266 5.30 14.57 19.06
C LEU A 266 6.09 15.69 18.38
N VAL A 267 6.36 15.56 17.08
CA VAL A 267 7.07 16.59 16.29
C VAL A 267 6.29 17.91 16.27
N LEU A 268 4.96 17.84 16.10
CA LEU A 268 4.10 19.03 16.16
C LEU A 268 4.11 19.70 17.54
N LEU A 269 4.13 18.92 18.62
CA LEU A 269 4.24 19.46 19.98
C LEU A 269 5.57 20.19 20.20
N VAL A 270 6.69 19.61 19.74
CA VAL A 270 8.00 20.26 19.81
C VAL A 270 8.02 21.56 18.98
N GLY A 271 7.44 21.53 17.78
CA GLY A 271 7.29 22.72 16.93
C GLY A 271 6.44 23.81 17.60
N CYS A 272 5.33 23.45 18.23
CA CYS A 272 4.47 24.37 18.99
C CYS A 272 5.24 25.03 20.15
N LEU A 273 5.99 24.25 20.93
CA LEU A 273 6.81 24.75 22.02
C LEU A 273 7.90 25.72 21.53
N MET A 274 8.54 25.41 20.41
CA MET A 274 9.55 26.28 19.80
C MET A 274 8.96 27.64 19.39
N VAL A 275 7.78 27.65 18.77
CA VAL A 275 7.06 28.89 18.43
C VAL A 275 6.72 29.68 19.68
N LEU A 276 6.20 29.02 20.72
CA LEU A 276 5.84 29.65 21.99
C LEU A 276 7.05 30.35 22.63
N VAL A 277 8.18 29.65 22.77
CA VAL A 277 9.41 30.18 23.37
C VAL A 277 9.93 31.38 22.57
N THR A 278 9.94 31.26 21.24
CA THR A 278 10.43 32.33 20.37
C THR A 278 9.52 33.56 20.44
N MET A 279 8.21 33.35 20.50
CA MET A 279 7.24 34.45 20.57
C MET A 279 7.24 35.12 21.95
N MET A 280 7.44 34.37 23.04
CA MET A 280 7.67 34.93 24.37
C MET A 280 8.88 35.87 24.39
N GLY A 281 10.01 35.45 23.80
CA GLY A 281 11.19 36.31 23.64
C GLY A 281 10.89 37.56 22.80
N SER A 282 10.12 37.40 21.71
CA SER A 282 9.69 38.51 20.86
C SER A 282 8.85 39.55 21.61
N VAL A 283 7.93 39.11 22.47
CA VAL A 283 7.09 40.01 23.27
C VAL A 283 7.92 40.77 24.31
N ARG A 284 8.79 40.09 25.05
CA ARG A 284 9.61 40.72 26.11
C ARG A 284 10.53 41.83 25.60
N GLU A 285 11.03 41.71 24.38
CA GLU A 285 11.86 42.74 23.78
C GLU A 285 11.06 43.90 23.17
N ARG A 286 9.76 43.72 22.94
CA ARG A 286 8.86 44.74 22.38
C ARG A 286 7.96 45.38 23.44
N THR A 287 8.24 45.16 24.73
CA THR A 287 7.41 45.65 25.84
C THR A 287 7.19 47.16 25.77
N VAL A 288 8.25 47.94 25.48
CA VAL A 288 8.18 49.40 25.33
C VAL A 288 7.34 49.81 24.11
N GLU A 289 7.53 49.19 22.94
CA GLU A 289 6.74 49.47 21.73
C GLU A 289 5.25 49.18 21.96
N ILE A 290 4.93 48.06 22.63
CA ILE A 290 3.56 47.68 22.97
C ILE A 290 2.95 48.68 23.97
N GLY A 291 3.74 49.14 24.94
CA GLY A 291 3.37 50.19 25.88
C GLY A 291 2.99 51.51 25.19
N ILE A 292 3.78 51.93 24.20
CA ILE A 292 3.50 53.13 23.39
C ILE A 292 2.19 52.98 22.61
N PHE A 293 1.95 51.83 21.97
CA PHE A 293 0.67 51.57 21.29
C PHE A 293 -0.52 51.67 22.25
N ARG A 294 -0.39 51.12 23.47
CA ARG A 294 -1.44 51.20 24.48
C ARG A 294 -1.63 52.63 25.02
N ALA A 295 -0.56 53.41 25.17
CA ALA A 295 -0.62 54.82 25.58
C ALA A 295 -1.31 55.70 24.52
N MET A 296 -1.14 55.39 23.23
CA MET A 296 -1.83 56.06 22.12
C MET A 296 -3.31 55.60 21.94
N GLY A 297 -3.85 54.78 22.85
CA GLY A 297 -5.25 54.37 22.84
C GLY A 297 -5.59 53.11 22.05
N TYR A 298 -4.60 52.29 21.63
CA TYR A 298 -4.92 51.00 21.01
C TYR A 298 -5.56 50.04 22.03
N ARG A 299 -6.71 49.45 21.66
CA ARG A 299 -7.37 48.41 22.46
C ARG A 299 -6.51 47.15 22.56
N LYS A 300 -6.67 46.39 23.65
CA LYS A 300 -6.02 45.08 23.88
C LYS A 300 -6.21 44.13 22.69
N SER A 301 -7.41 44.15 22.09
CA SER A 301 -7.75 43.34 20.90
C SER A 301 -6.96 43.72 19.64
N HIS A 302 -6.53 44.98 19.49
CA HIS A 302 -5.68 45.39 18.37
C HIS A 302 -4.27 44.82 18.52
N VAL A 303 -3.68 44.92 19.71
CA VAL A 303 -2.35 44.34 20.00
C VAL A 303 -2.38 42.82 19.81
N LEU A 304 -3.41 42.15 20.33
CA LEU A 304 -3.60 40.71 20.14
C LEU A 304 -3.66 40.34 18.65
N ARG A 305 -4.48 41.05 17.85
CA ARG A 305 -4.61 40.78 16.41
C ARG A 305 -3.32 41.02 15.64
N ILE A 306 -2.52 42.02 15.99
CA ILE A 306 -1.21 42.27 15.34
C ILE A 306 -0.29 41.07 15.52
N ILE A 307 -0.17 40.59 16.76
CA ILE A 307 0.73 39.49 17.11
C ILE A 307 0.25 38.17 16.48
N LEU A 308 -1.05 37.88 16.52
CA LEU A 308 -1.61 36.68 15.90
C LEU A 308 -1.51 36.71 14.37
N LEU A 309 -1.64 37.88 13.74
CA LEU A 309 -1.43 38.01 12.29
C LEU A 309 0.05 37.86 11.91
N GLU A 310 0.99 38.37 12.71
CA GLU A 310 2.43 38.17 12.52
C GLU A 310 2.76 36.66 12.55
N ALA A 311 2.29 35.95 13.59
CA ALA A 311 2.45 34.51 13.70
C ALA A 311 1.75 33.74 12.57
N GLY A 312 0.51 34.12 12.22
CA GLY A 312 -0.27 33.47 11.17
C GLY A 312 0.35 33.57 9.78
N ILE A 313 0.94 34.73 9.43
CA ILE A 313 1.64 34.90 8.15
C ILE A 313 2.88 34.02 8.09
N VAL A 314 3.70 34.00 9.16
CA VAL A 314 4.90 33.15 9.21
C VAL A 314 4.51 31.68 9.14
N ALA A 315 3.46 31.28 9.85
CA ALA A 315 2.95 29.92 9.84
C ALA A 315 2.41 29.50 8.46
N ALA A 316 1.68 30.37 7.76
CA ALA A 316 1.20 30.11 6.41
C ALA A 316 2.35 29.86 5.42
N VAL A 317 3.40 30.69 5.47
CA VAL A 317 4.59 30.51 4.62
C VAL A 317 5.32 29.22 4.98
N ALA A 318 5.47 28.93 6.28
CA ALA A 318 6.08 27.69 6.74
C ALA A 318 5.27 26.45 6.36
N GLY A 319 3.93 26.53 6.33
CA GLY A 319 3.05 25.45 5.88
C GLY A 319 3.25 25.11 4.41
N ILE A 320 3.29 26.13 3.54
CA ILE A 320 3.54 25.95 2.10
C ILE A 320 4.94 25.39 1.88
N ALA A 321 5.97 26.05 2.43
CA ALA A 321 7.35 25.63 2.26
C ALA A 321 7.62 24.24 2.86
N GLY A 322 7.04 23.96 4.03
CA GLY A 322 7.13 22.68 4.71
C GLY A 322 6.47 21.55 3.92
N TYR A 323 5.31 21.79 3.29
CA TYR A 323 4.67 20.81 2.42
C TYR A 323 5.57 20.41 1.25
N PHE A 324 6.11 21.39 0.50
CA PHE A 324 7.01 21.11 -0.61
C PHE A 324 8.32 20.45 -0.17
N ALA A 325 8.89 20.90 0.94
CA ALA A 325 10.09 20.28 1.50
C ALA A 325 9.83 18.83 1.94
N GLY A 326 8.67 18.55 2.56
CA GLY A 326 8.26 17.22 2.98
C GLY A 326 8.06 16.28 1.78
N LEU A 327 7.37 16.74 0.74
CA LEU A 327 7.21 15.96 -0.50
C LEU A 327 8.55 15.71 -1.21
N GLY A 328 9.42 16.73 -1.26
CA GLY A 328 10.77 16.58 -1.82
C GLY A 328 11.60 15.55 -1.05
N ALA A 329 11.54 15.57 0.28
CA ALA A 329 12.18 14.57 1.12
C ALA A 329 11.61 13.17 0.88
N THR A 330 10.30 13.02 0.74
CA THR A 330 9.66 11.74 0.40
C THR A 330 10.13 11.24 -0.97
N GLY A 331 10.19 12.10 -1.99
CA GLY A 331 10.67 11.72 -3.32
C GLY A 331 12.13 11.28 -3.35
N LEU A 332 12.97 11.86 -2.48
CA LEU A 332 14.39 11.49 -2.36
C LEU A 332 14.60 10.20 -1.54
N LEU A 333 13.76 9.95 -0.54
CA LEU A 333 13.84 8.77 0.33
C LEU A 333 13.15 7.54 -0.26
N LEU A 334 12.09 7.71 -1.05
CA LEU A 334 11.33 6.59 -1.63
C LEU A 334 12.21 5.55 -2.35
N PRO A 335 13.16 5.95 -3.22
CA PRO A 335 14.01 5.02 -3.95
C PRO A 335 14.88 4.12 -3.07
N LEU A 336 15.21 4.54 -1.84
CA LEU A 336 15.98 3.72 -0.89
C LEU A 336 15.15 2.56 -0.32
N PHE A 337 13.83 2.67 -0.34
CA PHE A 337 12.92 1.64 0.19
C PHE A 337 12.29 0.78 -0.90
N THR A 338 12.42 1.15 -2.17
CA THR A 338 11.86 0.41 -3.30
C THR A 338 12.99 0.03 -4.27
N GLU A 339 13.57 -1.16 -4.09
CA GLU A 339 14.48 -1.72 -5.08
C GLU A 339 13.73 -1.98 -6.41
N GLY A 340 14.08 -1.26 -7.47
CA GLY A 340 13.99 -1.79 -8.83
C GLY A 340 12.96 -1.23 -9.81
N GLN A 341 12.02 -0.34 -9.48
CA GLN A 341 11.16 0.29 -10.51
C GLN A 341 10.94 1.78 -10.26
N GLY A 342 11.17 2.56 -11.33
CA GLY A 342 11.52 3.98 -11.29
C GLY A 342 10.42 4.95 -10.88
N HIS A 343 10.88 6.15 -10.50
CA HIS A 343 10.16 7.43 -10.43
C HIS A 343 8.65 7.32 -10.26
N THR A 344 8.19 6.80 -9.11
CA THR A 344 6.82 7.08 -8.66
C THR A 344 6.78 8.56 -8.32
N ALA A 345 6.24 9.35 -9.25
CA ALA A 345 5.99 10.77 -9.03
C ALA A 345 5.13 10.89 -7.76
N VAL A 346 5.70 11.51 -6.73
CA VAL A 346 4.98 11.75 -5.47
C VAL A 346 3.70 12.49 -5.82
N SER A 347 2.57 11.86 -5.55
CA SER A 347 1.28 12.39 -5.98
C SER A 347 0.96 13.66 -5.18
N LEU A 348 0.77 14.78 -5.89
CA LEU A 348 0.34 16.04 -5.26
C LEU A 348 -1.10 15.89 -4.79
N ASP A 349 -1.28 15.45 -3.55
CA ASP A 349 -2.59 15.34 -2.92
C ASP A 349 -3.06 16.74 -2.44
N PRO A 350 -4.11 17.33 -3.07
CA PRO A 350 -4.62 18.64 -2.69
C PRO A 350 -5.19 18.66 -1.28
N VAL A 351 -5.73 17.52 -0.81
CA VAL A 351 -6.30 17.40 0.53
C VAL A 351 -5.21 17.49 1.57
N MET A 352 -4.07 16.82 1.33
CA MET A 352 -2.92 16.87 2.24
C MET A 352 -2.25 18.26 2.22
N ALA A 353 -2.19 18.92 1.06
CA ALA A 353 -1.70 20.29 0.95
C ALA A 353 -2.55 21.27 1.76
N ALA A 354 -3.87 21.19 1.61
CA ALA A 354 -4.81 22.01 2.38
C ALA A 354 -4.70 21.71 3.88
N ALA A 355 -4.64 20.43 4.26
CA ALA A 355 -4.50 20.02 5.65
C ALA A 355 -3.21 20.56 6.28
N ALA A 356 -2.05 20.44 5.60
CA ALA A 356 -0.78 20.96 6.08
C ALA A 356 -0.80 22.49 6.23
N PHE A 357 -1.38 23.20 5.24
CA PHE A 357 -1.53 24.65 5.28
C PHE A 357 -2.38 25.12 6.46
N PHE A 358 -3.61 24.61 6.60
CA PHE A 358 -4.49 25.02 7.69
C PHE A 358 -3.99 24.57 9.07
N ALA A 359 -3.41 23.37 9.17
CA ALA A 359 -2.84 22.89 10.43
C ALA A 359 -1.66 23.77 10.89
N SER A 360 -0.79 24.18 9.96
CA SER A 360 0.35 25.06 10.30
C SER A 360 -0.12 26.41 10.86
N ILE A 361 -1.12 27.04 10.24
CA ILE A 361 -1.70 28.31 10.70
C ILE A 361 -2.36 28.13 12.07
N LEU A 362 -3.15 27.07 12.24
CA LEU A 362 -3.85 26.79 13.48
C LEU A 362 -2.86 26.56 14.64
N LEU A 363 -1.79 25.79 14.40
CA LEU A 363 -0.73 25.58 15.37
C LEU A 363 0.05 26.85 15.69
N GLY A 364 0.41 27.65 14.67
CA GLY A 364 1.12 28.91 14.87
C GLY A 364 0.32 29.92 15.69
N ILE A 365 -0.99 30.02 15.43
CA ILE A 365 -1.92 30.85 16.19
C ILE A 365 -2.09 30.32 17.61
N ALA A 366 -2.30 29.01 17.78
CA ALA A 366 -2.48 28.39 19.09
C ALA A 366 -1.23 28.57 19.99
N ALA A 367 -0.04 28.32 19.44
CA ALA A 367 1.24 28.51 20.13
C ALA A 367 1.48 29.98 20.52
N SER A 368 1.05 30.92 19.68
CA SER A 368 1.24 32.35 19.88
C SER A 368 0.14 33.01 20.72
N LEU A 369 -0.95 32.30 21.01
CA LEU A 369 -2.10 32.85 21.74
C LEU A 369 -1.73 33.27 23.16
N TYR A 370 -1.01 32.42 23.90
CA TYR A 370 -0.58 32.73 25.26
C TYR A 370 0.37 33.96 25.31
N PRO A 371 1.46 34.01 24.53
CA PRO A 371 2.33 35.20 24.46
C PRO A 371 1.58 36.47 24.02
N ALA A 372 0.66 36.35 23.05
CA ALA A 372 -0.12 37.48 22.56
C ALA A 372 -1.10 38.03 23.61
N LEU A 373 -1.72 37.14 24.38
CA LEU A 373 -2.58 37.53 25.51
C LEU A 373 -1.77 38.23 26.59
N MET A 374 -0.60 37.70 26.96
CA MET A 374 0.32 38.33 27.90
C MET A 374 0.71 39.73 27.43
N ALA A 375 1.13 39.87 26.17
CA ALA A 375 1.48 41.15 25.55
C ALA A 375 0.33 42.17 25.59
N SER A 376 -0.88 41.74 25.26
CA SER A 376 -2.06 42.62 25.21
C SER A 376 -2.49 43.16 26.58
N ARG A 377 -2.06 42.50 27.67
CA ARG A 377 -2.41 42.84 29.05
C ARG A 377 -1.37 43.70 29.75
N LEU A 378 -0.18 43.90 29.19
CA LEU A 378 0.88 44.76 29.73
C LEU A 378 0.38 46.17 29.99
N ASP A 379 0.60 46.72 31.18
CA ASP A 379 0.15 48.07 31.52
C ASP A 379 1.12 49.15 31.01
N PRO A 380 0.61 50.27 30.44
CA PRO A 380 1.46 51.31 29.84
C PRO A 380 2.48 51.88 30.82
N ASN A 381 2.10 52.01 32.09
CA ASN A 381 2.94 52.57 33.14
C ASN A 381 4.12 51.64 33.51
N GLU A 382 3.91 50.32 33.44
CA GLU A 382 4.99 49.35 33.64
C GLU A 382 5.94 49.31 32.45
N ALA A 383 5.40 49.39 31.23
CA ALA A 383 6.18 49.38 30.02
C ALA A 383 7.09 50.62 29.86
N LEU A 384 6.64 51.79 30.35
CA LEU A 384 7.41 53.04 30.28
C LEU A 384 8.39 53.25 31.43
N ARG A 385 8.24 52.53 32.55
CA ARG A 385 9.22 52.53 33.66
C ARG A 385 10.50 51.75 33.34
N ALA A 386 10.50 50.95 32.28
CA ALA A 386 11.65 50.16 31.82
C ALA A 386 12.55 50.90 30.82
N LEU A 387 12.19 52.14 30.47
CA LEU A 387 13.06 53.14 29.83
C LEU A 387 13.93 53.80 30.90
#